data_AF-A0A6A5Y4S2-F1
#
_entry.id   AF-A0A6A5Y4S2-F1
#
_cell.length_a   1.000
_cell.length_b   1.000
_cell.length_c   1.000
_cell.angle_alpha   90.00
_cell.angle_beta   90.00
_cell.angle_gamma   90.00
#
_symmetry.space_group_name_H-M   'P 1'
#
loop_
_entity.id
_entity.type
_entity.pdbx_description
1 polymer ?
#
loop_
_entity_poly.entity_id
_entity_poly.type
_entity_poly.pdbx_seq_one_letter_code
_entity_poly.pdbx_strand_id
1 'polypeptide(L)'
;MLQLSQLRNIHDHHSKVENNSSSSITIPLVPEHGNPQADGVQPESHSTESVTSKTRPPPELPLFSSTANWPISSITLEIPAAFPVPTKIEIQNDESTSSNIPIPTETVATVFEAEFPFQNDLDLDFPSHVLKALSNEKPYNYPTNGKHTYAYATFMATRNPSIKDPYFMAIHSLIYRVLWSPRSRSEGYPFIVFVGDFVTMEQRELLAGAGAIVRELAPLEWNPNTPGAQHRWKDLFAKLNMWKETEFSRILFLDADAFPTTNIDDMFELGVSQHCLGSNLEPDDYLLDGSPVCEPYVFAGVPQNPFNETNRNINVGSMVFSPSERMHQRLLQNYVKTDRYDCMMAEQAFLNWQFAPQGAFPATQLDRAYGGFFPQEDEEGKLKVIHEKLWADDRMWMKREWLTQWEEMIQFYTSPAFLESRAASLGLFETLE
;
A
#
# COMPACT_ATOMS: atom_id res chain seq x y z
N MET A 1 3.16 -0.36 24.24
CA MET A 1 3.69 -1.44 25.11
C MET A 1 3.04 -2.81 24.92
N LEU A 2 1.81 -2.94 24.37
CA LEU A 2 1.23 -4.27 24.05
C LEU A 2 1.79 -4.93 22.77
N GLN A 3 2.30 -4.18 21.79
CA GLN A 3 2.79 -4.74 20.51
C GLN A 3 4.17 -5.44 20.59
N LEU A 4 5.03 -5.07 21.55
CA LEU A 4 6.28 -5.81 21.78
C LEU A 4 6.06 -7.19 22.43
N SER A 5 4.88 -7.43 23.04
CA SER A 5 4.56 -8.72 23.64
C SER A 5 4.07 -9.76 22.63
N GLN A 6 3.46 -9.33 21.52
CA GLN A 6 2.95 -10.25 20.50
C GLN A 6 4.00 -10.69 19.48
N LEU A 7 5.07 -9.89 19.28
CA LEU A 7 6.24 -10.31 18.50
C LEU A 7 7.13 -11.33 19.23
N ARG A 8 7.09 -11.40 20.58
CA ARG A 8 7.84 -12.41 21.35
C ARG A 8 7.17 -13.78 21.41
N ASN A 9 5.83 -13.85 21.36
CA ASN A 9 5.11 -15.12 21.51
C ASN A 9 5.15 -16.05 20.28
N ILE A 10 5.64 -15.58 19.14
CA ILE A 10 5.78 -16.41 17.92
C ILE A 10 7.09 -17.24 17.96
N HIS A 11 8.06 -16.89 18.82
CA HIS A 11 9.33 -17.60 18.91
C HIS A 11 9.33 -18.82 19.84
N ASP A 12 8.32 -19.03 20.68
CA ASP A 12 8.30 -20.11 21.68
C ASP A 12 7.41 -21.32 21.31
N HIS A 13 6.90 -21.41 20.08
CA HIS A 13 6.10 -22.57 19.62
C HIS A 13 6.75 -23.47 18.56
N HIS A 14 8.00 -23.21 18.19
CA HIS A 14 8.79 -24.11 17.35
C HIS A 14 10.01 -24.67 18.10
N SER A 15 9.78 -25.39 19.18
CA SER A 15 10.73 -26.36 19.74
C SER A 15 10.08 -27.19 20.85
N LYS A 16 9.44 -28.31 20.47
CA LYS A 16 9.37 -29.60 21.20
C LYS A 16 8.19 -30.41 20.69
N VAL A 17 8.42 -31.28 19.72
CA VAL A 17 7.62 -32.50 19.57
C VAL A 17 8.58 -33.63 19.20
N GLU A 18 8.98 -34.42 20.20
CA GLU A 18 9.36 -35.83 20.00
C GLU A 18 8.78 -36.69 21.13
N ASN A 19 8.01 -37.70 20.68
CA ASN A 19 7.74 -39.03 21.24
C ASN A 19 7.37 -39.20 22.72
N ASN A 20 6.11 -39.64 22.97
CA ASN A 20 5.89 -41.00 23.49
C ASN A 20 4.44 -41.52 23.39
N SER A 21 4.35 -42.72 22.80
CA SER A 21 3.49 -43.89 23.06
C SER A 21 2.20 -43.82 23.93
N SER A 22 1.15 -44.40 23.34
CA SER A 22 0.22 -45.41 23.90
C SER A 22 -0.56 -45.13 25.20
N SER A 23 -1.87 -44.92 25.09
CA SER A 23 -2.87 -45.63 25.92
C SER A 23 -4.31 -45.42 25.43
N SER A 24 -5.01 -46.54 25.26
CA SER A 24 -6.45 -46.64 25.03
C SER A 24 -7.25 -46.21 26.28
N ILE A 25 -8.47 -45.68 26.10
CA ILE A 25 -9.70 -45.88 26.92
C ILE A 25 -10.79 -44.94 26.36
N THR A 26 -11.77 -45.48 25.62
CA THR A 26 -13.19 -45.76 25.99
C THR A 26 -14.15 -44.56 25.88
N ILE A 27 -15.08 -44.70 24.94
CA ILE A 27 -16.25 -43.87 24.65
C ILE A 27 -17.37 -44.15 25.67
N PRO A 28 -18.22 -43.16 26.00
CA PRO A 28 -19.64 -43.43 26.15
C PRO A 28 -20.53 -42.54 25.25
N LEU A 29 -21.57 -43.20 24.75
CA LEU A 29 -22.68 -42.71 23.93
C LEU A 29 -23.70 -41.88 24.76
N VAL A 30 -24.21 -40.82 24.10
CA VAL A 30 -25.56 -40.16 24.04
C VAL A 30 -26.60 -40.38 25.19
N PRO A 31 -27.54 -39.44 25.42
CA PRO A 31 -28.76 -39.37 24.58
C PRO A 31 -29.30 -37.95 24.26
N GLU A 32 -30.10 -37.94 23.20
CA GLU A 32 -30.94 -36.87 22.64
C GLU A 32 -32.01 -36.31 23.61
N HIS A 33 -32.47 -35.09 23.30
CA HIS A 33 -33.84 -34.52 23.39
C HIS A 33 -33.70 -33.00 23.57
N GLY A 34 -34.47 -32.09 22.95
CA GLY A 34 -35.62 -32.17 22.06
C GLY A 34 -35.97 -30.76 21.58
N ASN A 35 -36.76 -30.69 20.51
CA ASN A 35 -37.38 -29.49 19.93
C ASN A 35 -38.39 -28.86 20.94
N PRO A 36 -38.72 -27.55 20.84
CA PRO A 36 -40.01 -27.26 20.23
C PRO A 36 -40.10 -25.97 19.38
N GLN A 37 -40.93 -26.12 18.34
CA GLN A 37 -41.90 -25.22 17.69
C GLN A 37 -41.88 -23.70 17.93
N ALA A 38 -41.80 -23.00 16.79
CA ALA A 38 -42.63 -21.89 16.30
C ALA A 38 -43.70 -21.28 17.22
N ASP A 39 -43.67 -19.95 17.33
CA ASP A 39 -44.87 -19.11 17.23
C ASP A 39 -44.52 -17.77 16.56
N GLY A 40 -45.40 -17.36 15.64
CA GLY A 40 -45.29 -16.11 14.90
C GLY A 40 -46.19 -15.04 15.50
N VAL A 41 -45.74 -13.79 15.46
CA VAL A 41 -46.60 -12.60 15.60
C VAL A 41 -46.07 -11.52 14.65
N GLN A 42 -46.97 -11.04 13.79
CA GLN A 42 -46.80 -9.92 12.86
C GLN A 42 -46.93 -8.55 13.58
N PRO A 43 -46.59 -7.43 12.90
CA PRO A 43 -46.07 -6.22 13.55
C PRO A 43 -47.17 -5.25 13.99
N GLU A 44 -46.94 -4.57 15.12
CA GLU A 44 -47.71 -3.38 15.49
C GLU A 44 -47.14 -2.13 14.83
N SER A 45 -48.00 -1.55 13.99
CA SER A 45 -47.94 -0.18 13.50
C SER A 45 -48.30 0.81 14.59
N HIS A 46 -47.51 1.88 14.76
CA HIS A 46 -47.87 3.24 15.20
C HIS A 46 -46.54 4.02 15.24
N SER A 47 -46.40 5.30 14.94
CA SER A 47 -47.27 6.34 14.42
C SER A 47 -46.31 7.50 14.13
N THR A 48 -46.50 8.15 12.99
CA THR A 48 -45.84 9.40 12.63
C THR A 48 -46.17 10.50 13.64
N GLU A 49 -45.15 11.05 14.29
CA GLU A 49 -45.23 12.40 14.85
C GLU A 49 -44.08 13.25 14.32
N SER A 50 -44.48 14.20 13.49
CA SER A 50 -43.72 15.36 13.05
C SER A 50 -43.44 16.30 14.23
N VAL A 51 -42.17 16.50 14.58
CA VAL A 51 -41.76 17.62 15.43
C VAL A 51 -41.10 18.68 14.55
N THR A 52 -41.85 19.74 14.37
CA THR A 52 -41.50 21.00 13.72
C THR A 52 -40.26 21.64 14.33
N SER A 53 -39.38 22.10 13.44
CA SER A 53 -38.28 23.02 13.70
C SER A 53 -38.73 24.28 14.47
N LYS A 54 -38.11 24.55 15.61
CA LYS A 54 -38.01 25.91 16.17
C LYS A 54 -36.54 26.24 16.37
N THR A 55 -36.02 26.98 15.40
CA THR A 55 -34.77 27.71 15.44
C THR A 55 -34.75 28.66 16.64
N ARG A 56 -33.69 28.58 17.45
CA ARG A 56 -33.35 29.56 18.49
C ARG A 56 -32.04 30.23 18.06
N PRO A 57 -31.96 31.57 18.01
CA PRO A 57 -30.72 32.24 17.60
C PRO A 57 -29.66 32.09 18.71
N PRO A 58 -28.36 32.06 18.35
CA PRO A 58 -27.29 32.01 19.33
C PRO A 58 -27.17 33.36 20.07
N PRO A 59 -26.69 33.36 21.33
CA PRO A 59 -26.49 34.58 22.10
C PRO A 59 -25.24 35.34 21.61
N GLU A 60 -25.40 36.63 21.33
CA GLU A 60 -24.31 37.59 21.11
C GLU A 60 -23.60 37.94 22.43
N LEU A 61 -22.26 37.92 22.42
CA LEU A 61 -21.38 38.42 23.48
C LEU A 61 -20.04 38.89 22.83
N PRO A 62 -19.32 39.86 23.43
CA PRO A 62 -19.25 41.23 22.95
C PRO A 62 -17.95 41.60 22.21
N LEU A 63 -18.03 42.65 21.39
CA LEU A 63 -16.88 43.38 20.85
C LEU A 63 -16.00 43.94 21.97
N PHE A 64 -14.73 43.53 22.00
CA PHE A 64 -13.68 44.24 22.73
C PHE A 64 -12.75 44.96 21.75
N SER A 65 -12.80 46.30 21.82
CA SER A 65 -11.87 47.19 21.14
C SER A 65 -10.71 47.59 22.09
N SER A 66 -9.50 47.36 21.60
CA SER A 66 -8.30 48.19 21.74
C SER A 66 -7.57 48.34 23.09
N THR A 67 -6.25 48.24 22.96
CA THR A 67 -5.16 48.83 23.77
C THR A 67 -4.77 48.13 25.07
N ALA A 68 -3.72 47.31 24.98
CA ALA A 68 -2.78 47.11 26.08
C ALA A 68 -1.35 47.08 25.52
N ASN A 69 -0.65 48.21 25.68
CA ASN A 69 0.78 48.35 25.46
C ASN A 69 1.54 47.45 26.43
N TRP A 70 2.44 46.61 25.91
CA TRP A 70 3.51 45.97 26.69
C TRP A 70 4.86 46.52 26.23
N PRO A 71 5.79 46.79 27.16
CA PRO A 71 7.02 47.53 26.88
C PRO A 71 7.99 46.70 26.04
N ILE A 72 8.51 47.34 24.98
CA ILE A 72 9.65 46.83 24.21
C ILE A 72 10.91 47.02 25.07
N SER A 73 11.36 45.95 25.72
CA SER A 73 12.72 45.87 26.22
C SER A 73 13.61 45.29 25.13
N SER A 74 14.48 46.13 24.59
CA SER A 74 15.59 45.79 23.70
C SER A 74 16.51 44.73 24.32
N ILE A 75 16.47 43.52 23.78
CA ILE A 75 17.50 42.50 23.99
C ILE A 75 18.19 42.30 22.64
N THR A 76 19.40 42.83 22.56
CA THR A 76 20.35 42.60 21.46
C THR A 76 20.90 41.18 21.59
N LEU A 77 20.56 40.30 20.67
CA LEU A 77 21.22 39.00 20.51
C LEU A 77 22.22 39.11 19.35
N GLU A 78 23.49 39.03 19.70
CA GLU A 78 24.64 39.11 18.80
C GLU A 78 24.64 37.94 17.82
N ILE A 79 24.77 38.26 16.53
CA ILE A 79 24.98 37.33 15.43
C ILE A 79 26.49 37.01 15.39
N PRO A 80 26.95 35.76 15.58
CA PRO A 80 28.35 35.44 15.37
C PRO A 80 28.70 35.47 13.88
N ALA A 81 29.85 36.10 13.61
CA ALA A 81 30.37 36.39 12.28
C ALA A 81 30.66 35.15 11.43
N ALA A 82 30.53 35.34 10.11
CA ALA A 82 30.83 34.38 9.06
C ALA A 82 32.23 33.77 9.16
N PHE A 83 32.33 32.45 8.95
CA PHE A 83 33.60 31.75 8.78
C PHE A 83 34.24 32.07 7.41
N PRO A 84 35.57 32.15 7.28
CA PRO A 84 36.23 32.57 6.05
C PRO A 84 36.27 31.44 5.00
N VAL A 85 36.04 31.81 3.74
CA VAL A 85 36.26 31.00 2.54
C VAL A 85 37.77 30.88 2.26
N PRO A 86 38.35 29.69 2.04
CA PRO A 86 39.71 29.57 1.53
C PRO A 86 39.74 29.71 0.00
N THR A 87 40.52 30.66 -0.48
CA THR A 87 40.79 30.94 -1.90
C THR A 87 41.96 30.09 -2.40
N LYS A 88 41.82 29.55 -3.63
CA LYS A 88 42.86 29.07 -4.58
C LYS A 88 44.05 28.26 -4.04
N ILE A 89 44.12 26.99 -4.43
CA ILE A 89 45.37 26.24 -4.51
C ILE A 89 45.85 26.26 -5.97
N GLU A 90 47.08 26.74 -6.16
CA GLU A 90 47.81 26.76 -7.43
C GLU A 90 48.20 25.34 -7.86
N ILE A 91 48.00 25.02 -9.14
CA ILE A 91 48.48 23.79 -9.75
C ILE A 91 49.93 24.04 -10.18
N GLN A 92 50.88 23.40 -9.49
CA GLN A 92 52.24 23.21 -10.00
C GLN A 92 52.29 21.90 -10.79
N ASN A 93 52.64 22.00 -12.06
CA ASN A 93 53.02 20.87 -12.90
C ASN A 93 54.40 20.37 -12.47
N ASP A 94 54.52 19.09 -12.12
CA ASP A 94 55.80 18.41 -12.17
C ASP A 94 55.60 16.99 -12.72
N GLU A 95 56.32 16.73 -13.82
CA GLU A 95 56.40 15.44 -14.49
C GLU A 95 57.26 14.48 -13.66
N SER A 96 56.81 13.23 -13.48
CA SER A 96 57.52 12.01 -13.88
C SER A 96 57.26 10.77 -12.99
N THR A 97 57.18 9.63 -13.69
CA THR A 97 57.35 8.24 -13.23
C THR A 97 56.14 7.46 -12.64
N SER A 98 55.32 6.96 -13.58
CA SER A 98 54.92 5.54 -13.74
C SER A 98 55.08 4.58 -12.54
N SER A 99 53.96 4.16 -11.95
CA SER A 99 53.76 2.79 -11.48
C SER A 99 52.27 2.41 -11.62
N ASN A 100 51.97 1.51 -12.56
CA ASN A 100 50.62 0.96 -12.75
C ASN A 100 50.22 0.11 -11.54
N ILE A 101 49.28 0.62 -10.74
CA ILE A 101 48.51 -0.18 -9.78
C ILE A 101 47.11 -0.36 -10.40
N PRO A 102 46.65 -1.60 -10.69
CA PRO A 102 45.28 -1.81 -11.14
C PRO A 102 44.34 -1.43 -9.99
N ILE A 103 43.43 -0.50 -10.25
CA ILE A 103 42.29 -0.20 -9.38
C ILE A 103 41.39 -1.44 -9.41
N PRO A 104 41.11 -2.10 -8.28
CA PRO A 104 40.12 -3.16 -8.25
C PRO A 104 38.76 -2.51 -8.52
N THR A 105 38.19 -2.79 -9.69
CA THR A 105 36.78 -2.54 -9.95
C THR A 105 36.01 -3.65 -9.26
N GLU A 106 35.90 -3.59 -7.94
CA GLU A 106 34.95 -4.40 -7.19
C GLU A 106 33.61 -3.67 -7.18
N THR A 107 32.86 -3.80 -8.27
CA THR A 107 31.40 -3.83 -8.16
C THR A 107 31.05 -5.11 -7.42
N VAL A 108 31.13 -5.09 -6.08
CA VAL A 108 30.48 -6.13 -5.27
C VAL A 108 28.99 -5.94 -5.51
N ALA A 109 28.42 -6.71 -6.43
CA ALA A 109 26.99 -6.90 -6.46
C ALA A 109 26.62 -7.45 -5.08
N THR A 110 26.01 -6.60 -4.25
CA THR A 110 25.53 -7.01 -2.94
C THR A 110 24.53 -8.12 -3.18
N VAL A 111 24.92 -9.35 -2.85
CA VAL A 111 24.03 -10.52 -2.93
C VAL A 111 22.86 -10.23 -2.00
N PHE A 112 21.64 -10.31 -2.52
CA PHE A 112 20.45 -10.22 -1.68
C PHE A 112 20.44 -11.39 -0.69
N GLU A 113 20.22 -11.09 0.59
CA GLU A 113 20.05 -12.08 1.64
C GLU A 113 18.70 -11.85 2.32
N ALA A 114 17.88 -12.91 2.39
CA ALA A 114 16.58 -12.86 3.05
C ALA A 114 16.76 -12.64 4.56
N GLU A 115 16.11 -11.61 5.10
CA GLU A 115 16.12 -11.30 6.54
C GLU A 115 15.14 -12.21 7.31
N PHE A 116 14.06 -12.63 6.65
CA PHE A 116 12.98 -13.42 7.24
C PHE A 116 12.58 -14.61 6.35
N PRO A 117 12.06 -15.71 6.94
CA PRO A 117 11.65 -16.90 6.19
C PRO A 117 10.65 -16.65 5.07
N PHE A 118 9.72 -15.71 5.24
CA PHE A 118 8.73 -15.34 4.22
C PHE A 118 9.34 -14.63 2.99
N GLN A 119 10.62 -14.28 3.02
CA GLN A 119 11.36 -13.64 1.92
C GLN A 119 12.19 -14.64 1.11
N ASN A 120 12.23 -15.91 1.53
CA ASN A 120 12.91 -16.94 0.77
C ASN A 120 12.18 -17.17 -0.56
N ASP A 121 12.97 -17.46 -1.59
CA ASP A 121 12.46 -17.83 -2.90
C ASP A 121 11.47 -18.99 -2.79
N LEU A 122 10.37 -18.89 -3.52
CA LEU A 122 9.33 -19.90 -3.53
C LEU A 122 9.65 -21.02 -4.53
N ASP A 123 9.42 -22.25 -4.11
CA ASP A 123 9.49 -23.43 -4.98
C ASP A 123 8.14 -23.68 -5.65
N LEU A 124 7.78 -22.79 -6.59
CA LEU A 124 6.53 -22.84 -7.35
C LEU A 124 6.81 -22.66 -8.83
N ASP A 125 6.12 -23.40 -9.70
CA ASP A 125 6.23 -23.24 -11.14
C ASP A 125 5.80 -21.83 -11.59
N PHE A 126 6.45 -21.32 -12.63
CA PHE A 126 6.20 -19.99 -13.17
C PHE A 126 6.51 -19.92 -14.68
N PRO A 127 5.53 -19.58 -15.56
CA PRO A 127 5.67 -19.68 -17.01
C PRO A 127 6.41 -18.46 -17.60
N SER A 128 7.66 -18.22 -17.15
CA SER A 128 8.43 -17.05 -17.53
C SER A 128 8.63 -16.90 -19.04
N HIS A 129 8.83 -18.01 -19.76
CA HIS A 129 9.01 -18.00 -21.21
C HIS A 129 7.79 -17.45 -21.97
N VAL A 130 6.56 -17.75 -21.51
CA VAL A 130 5.33 -17.26 -22.13
C VAL A 130 5.21 -15.76 -21.92
N LEU A 131 5.36 -15.30 -20.67
CA LEU A 131 5.24 -13.89 -20.33
C LEU A 131 6.32 -13.05 -21.02
N LYS A 132 7.56 -13.55 -21.08
CA LYS A 132 8.66 -12.87 -21.76
C LYS A 132 8.40 -12.68 -23.25
N ALA A 133 7.76 -13.65 -23.92
CA ALA A 133 7.39 -13.51 -25.32
C ALA A 133 6.36 -12.40 -25.58
N LEU A 134 5.58 -12.03 -24.55
CA LEU A 134 4.50 -11.04 -24.62
C LEU A 134 4.87 -9.69 -23.98
N SER A 135 6.13 -9.50 -23.58
CA SER A 135 6.57 -8.31 -22.84
C SER A 135 6.43 -7.01 -23.62
N ASN A 136 6.42 -7.07 -24.95
CA ASN A 136 6.25 -5.93 -25.84
C ASN A 136 4.79 -5.65 -26.23
N GLU A 137 3.85 -6.51 -25.82
CA GLU A 137 2.42 -6.31 -26.08
C GLU A 137 1.88 -5.16 -25.22
N LYS A 138 0.89 -4.42 -25.73
CA LYS A 138 0.31 -3.28 -25.01
C LYS A 138 -0.24 -3.72 -23.64
N PRO A 139 -0.21 -2.86 -22.61
CA PRO A 139 -0.84 -3.17 -21.34
C PRO A 139 -2.33 -3.48 -21.51
N TYR A 140 -2.84 -4.43 -20.74
CA TYR A 140 -4.25 -4.83 -20.79
C TYR A 140 -5.14 -3.78 -20.10
N ASN A 141 -6.36 -3.58 -20.61
CA ASN A 141 -7.31 -2.57 -20.15
C ASN A 141 -6.76 -1.12 -20.08
N TYR A 142 -5.70 -0.81 -20.83
CA TYR A 142 -5.16 0.55 -20.92
C TYR A 142 -5.65 1.22 -22.21
N PRO A 143 -6.70 2.06 -22.17
CA PRO A 143 -7.23 2.70 -23.36
C PRO A 143 -6.23 3.69 -23.95
N THR A 144 -6.01 3.66 -25.26
CA THR A 144 -5.01 4.52 -25.92
C THR A 144 -5.44 5.99 -26.07
N ASN A 145 -6.72 6.30 -25.83
CA ASN A 145 -7.30 7.63 -26.00
C ASN A 145 -8.30 7.94 -24.87
N GLY A 146 -8.30 9.18 -24.38
CA GLY A 146 -9.22 9.67 -23.35
C GLY A 146 -8.53 9.93 -22.01
N LYS A 147 -9.26 10.53 -21.05
CA LYS A 147 -8.79 10.61 -19.67
C LYS A 147 -8.97 9.25 -19.02
N HIS A 148 -7.91 8.69 -18.46
CA HIS A 148 -8.03 7.49 -17.64
C HIS A 148 -8.77 7.87 -16.35
N THR A 149 -9.89 7.21 -16.11
CA THR A 149 -10.67 7.52 -14.90
C THR A 149 -9.96 6.88 -13.72
N TYR A 150 -9.80 5.56 -13.72
CA TYR A 150 -9.28 4.80 -12.60
C TYR A 150 -8.21 3.80 -13.02
N ALA A 151 -7.31 3.46 -12.09
CA ALA A 151 -6.36 2.38 -12.24
C ALA A 151 -6.15 1.64 -10.92
N TYR A 152 -5.89 0.34 -11.04
CA TYR A 152 -5.29 -0.40 -9.95
C TYR A 152 -3.79 -0.19 -9.93
N ALA A 153 -3.17 -0.29 -8.77
CA ALA A 153 -1.73 -0.23 -8.63
C ALA A 153 -1.18 -1.14 -7.53
N THR A 154 0.07 -1.55 -7.68
CA THR A 154 0.90 -2.15 -6.62
C THR A 154 2.33 -1.64 -6.74
N PHE A 155 3.19 -1.98 -5.76
CA PHE A 155 4.60 -1.55 -5.76
C PHE A 155 5.56 -2.70 -5.43
N MET A 156 6.48 -2.98 -6.35
CA MET A 156 7.58 -3.92 -6.18
C MET A 156 8.80 -3.21 -5.55
N ALA A 157 8.90 -3.29 -4.23
CA ALA A 157 9.98 -2.68 -3.45
C ALA A 157 11.09 -3.68 -3.03
N THR A 158 11.03 -4.93 -3.50
CA THR A 158 11.99 -5.98 -3.15
C THR A 158 13.27 -5.87 -3.98
N ARG A 159 14.42 -5.95 -3.31
CA ARG A 159 15.76 -5.95 -3.94
C ARG A 159 16.21 -7.35 -4.37
N ASN A 160 15.38 -8.37 -4.18
CA ASN A 160 15.67 -9.72 -4.63
C ASN A 160 15.55 -9.81 -6.17
N PRO A 161 16.63 -10.12 -6.92
CA PRO A 161 16.56 -10.19 -8.37
C PRO A 161 15.91 -11.49 -8.88
N SER A 162 15.60 -12.43 -7.99
CA SER A 162 15.03 -13.72 -8.35
C SER A 162 13.61 -13.58 -8.92
N ILE A 163 13.32 -14.33 -9.99
CA ILE A 163 11.94 -14.53 -10.46
C ILE A 163 11.13 -15.49 -9.55
N LYS A 164 11.78 -16.04 -8.52
CA LYS A 164 11.15 -16.80 -7.44
C LYS A 164 10.96 -15.97 -6.17
N ASP A 165 11.33 -14.69 -6.20
CA ASP A 165 11.08 -13.78 -5.09
C ASP A 165 9.59 -13.80 -4.70
N PRO A 166 9.24 -14.01 -3.43
CA PRO A 166 7.86 -14.16 -3.01
C PRO A 166 7.00 -12.93 -3.31
N TYR A 167 7.53 -11.72 -3.22
CA TYR A 167 6.78 -10.51 -3.54
C TYR A 167 6.58 -10.33 -5.04
N PHE A 168 7.58 -10.65 -5.87
CA PHE A 168 7.45 -10.70 -7.32
C PHE A 168 6.36 -11.69 -7.75
N MET A 169 6.36 -12.89 -7.17
CA MET A 169 5.35 -13.91 -7.44
C MET A 169 3.97 -13.47 -6.94
N ALA A 170 3.89 -12.89 -5.75
CA ALA A 170 2.64 -12.33 -5.22
C ALA A 170 2.05 -11.24 -6.13
N ILE A 171 2.89 -10.37 -6.70
CA ILE A 171 2.46 -9.36 -7.69
C ILE A 171 1.91 -10.04 -8.95
N HIS A 172 2.49 -11.14 -9.42
CA HIS A 172 1.90 -11.90 -10.52
C HIS A 172 0.51 -12.48 -10.17
N SER A 173 0.31 -12.91 -8.92
CA SER A 173 -1.02 -13.30 -8.43
C SER A 173 -1.97 -12.11 -8.40
N LEU A 174 -1.53 -10.91 -8.02
CA LEU A 174 -2.35 -9.69 -8.08
C LEU A 174 -2.74 -9.32 -9.52
N ILE A 175 -1.78 -9.34 -10.45
CA ILE A 175 -2.06 -9.09 -11.87
C ILE A 175 -3.11 -10.07 -12.37
N TYR A 176 -2.96 -11.36 -12.05
CA TYR A 176 -3.96 -12.38 -12.38
C TYR A 176 -5.33 -12.05 -11.78
N ARG A 177 -5.40 -11.81 -10.48
CA ARG A 177 -6.66 -11.53 -9.78
C ARG A 177 -7.37 -10.31 -10.35
N VAL A 178 -6.64 -9.24 -10.69
CA VAL A 178 -7.26 -7.98 -11.14
C VAL A 178 -7.53 -7.95 -12.64
N LEU A 179 -6.69 -8.54 -13.49
CA LEU A 179 -6.87 -8.45 -14.94
C LEU A 179 -7.57 -9.66 -15.56
N TRP A 180 -7.47 -10.84 -14.93
CA TRP A 180 -7.70 -12.10 -15.64
C TRP A 180 -8.67 -13.05 -14.94
N SER A 181 -8.61 -13.15 -13.61
CA SER A 181 -9.38 -14.10 -12.82
C SER A 181 -10.88 -13.87 -13.01
N PRO A 182 -11.66 -14.90 -13.41
CA PRO A 182 -13.11 -14.78 -13.50
C PRO A 182 -13.79 -14.45 -12.17
N ARG A 183 -13.12 -14.68 -11.03
CA ARG A 183 -13.64 -14.36 -9.70
C ARG A 183 -13.56 -12.88 -9.36
N SER A 184 -12.54 -12.19 -9.86
CA SER A 184 -12.15 -10.87 -9.31
C SER A 184 -11.74 -9.82 -10.33
N ARG A 185 -11.62 -10.17 -11.62
CA ARG A 185 -11.11 -9.25 -12.62
C ARG A 185 -11.96 -7.98 -12.74
N SER A 186 -11.27 -6.87 -13.00
CA SER A 186 -11.88 -5.66 -13.53
C SER A 186 -12.04 -5.80 -15.05
N GLU A 187 -13.19 -5.37 -15.57
CA GLU A 187 -13.45 -5.37 -17.02
C GLU A 187 -12.96 -4.07 -17.70
N GLY A 188 -12.60 -3.04 -16.93
CA GLY A 188 -12.39 -1.69 -17.47
C GLY A 188 -11.13 -0.98 -17.02
N TYR A 189 -10.47 -1.43 -15.95
CA TYR A 189 -9.36 -0.69 -15.36
C TYR A 189 -8.02 -1.39 -15.57
N PRO A 190 -6.95 -0.65 -15.92
CA PRO A 190 -5.61 -1.18 -16.04
C PRO A 190 -5.00 -1.45 -14.66
N PHE A 191 -3.89 -2.19 -14.65
CA PHE A 191 -3.11 -2.49 -13.45
C PHE A 191 -1.67 -1.98 -13.61
N ILE A 192 -1.26 -1.08 -12.72
CA ILE A 192 0.09 -0.50 -12.70
C ILE A 192 0.94 -1.26 -11.68
N VAL A 193 2.07 -1.78 -12.12
CA VAL A 193 3.12 -2.25 -11.22
C VAL A 193 4.18 -1.17 -11.16
N PHE A 194 4.17 -0.42 -10.06
CA PHE A 194 5.29 0.44 -9.74
C PHE A 194 6.49 -0.41 -9.37
N VAL A 195 7.69 0.00 -9.78
CA VAL A 195 8.94 -0.72 -9.51
C VAL A 195 10.02 0.24 -9.00
N GLY A 196 10.88 -0.25 -8.11
CA GLY A 196 12.12 0.45 -7.77
C GLY A 196 13.16 0.35 -8.88
N ASP A 197 14.11 1.29 -8.92
CA ASP A 197 15.23 1.32 -9.89
C ASP A 197 16.06 0.02 -9.92
N PHE A 198 16.13 -0.68 -8.79
CA PHE A 198 16.82 -1.96 -8.61
C PHE A 198 16.08 -3.18 -9.16
N VAL A 199 14.79 -3.08 -9.52
CA VAL A 199 14.03 -4.20 -10.09
C VAL A 199 14.58 -4.54 -11.47
N THR A 200 14.94 -5.80 -11.68
CA THR A 200 15.65 -6.24 -12.89
C THR A 200 14.82 -6.08 -14.16
N MET A 201 15.49 -5.94 -15.31
CA MET A 201 14.79 -5.88 -16.60
C MET A 201 13.97 -7.14 -16.86
N GLU A 202 14.48 -8.32 -16.49
CA GLU A 202 13.73 -9.58 -16.63
C GLU A 202 12.43 -9.56 -15.82
N GLN A 203 12.46 -9.17 -14.54
CA GLN A 203 11.24 -9.03 -13.74
C GLN A 203 10.26 -8.03 -14.39
N ARG A 204 10.76 -6.89 -14.88
CA ARG A 204 9.92 -5.87 -15.57
C ARG A 204 9.28 -6.42 -16.85
N GLU A 205 10.03 -7.14 -17.68
CA GLU A 205 9.53 -7.78 -18.90
C GLU A 205 8.42 -8.81 -18.59
N LEU A 206 8.59 -9.59 -17.52
CA LEU A 206 7.62 -10.60 -17.10
C LEU A 206 6.33 -9.95 -16.59
N LEU A 207 6.43 -8.87 -15.80
CA LEU A 207 5.27 -8.08 -15.34
C LEU A 207 4.51 -7.47 -16.52
N ALA A 208 5.22 -6.87 -17.49
CA ALA A 208 4.61 -6.34 -18.72
C ALA A 208 3.95 -7.43 -19.57
N GLY A 209 4.61 -8.59 -19.67
CA GLY A 209 4.08 -9.78 -20.35
C GLY A 209 2.75 -10.26 -19.80
N ALA A 210 2.58 -10.17 -18.47
CA ALA A 210 1.33 -10.48 -17.78
C ALA A 210 0.21 -9.43 -18.00
N GLY A 211 0.51 -8.33 -18.70
CA GLY A 211 -0.46 -7.29 -19.06
C GLY A 211 -0.42 -6.03 -18.21
N ALA A 212 0.49 -5.94 -17.24
CA ALA A 212 0.62 -4.77 -16.38
C ALA A 212 1.29 -3.58 -17.10
N ILE A 213 0.97 -2.38 -16.64
CA ILE A 213 1.75 -1.17 -16.92
C ILE A 213 2.92 -1.16 -15.94
N VAL A 214 4.16 -1.16 -16.41
CA VAL A 214 5.34 -1.11 -15.53
C VAL A 214 5.89 0.31 -15.49
N ARG A 215 5.93 0.92 -14.29
CA ARG A 215 6.40 2.30 -14.09
C ARG A 215 7.40 2.38 -12.95
N GLU A 216 8.47 3.11 -13.16
CA GLU A 216 9.47 3.30 -12.11
C GLU A 216 9.07 4.44 -11.17
N LEU A 217 9.21 4.23 -9.87
CA LEU A 217 9.14 5.31 -8.88
C LEU A 217 10.55 5.69 -8.46
N ALA A 218 10.86 6.98 -8.51
CA ALA A 218 12.13 7.48 -8.02
C ALA A 218 12.27 7.17 -6.51
N PRO A 219 13.46 6.72 -6.05
CA PRO A 219 13.69 6.50 -4.63
C PRO A 219 13.61 7.82 -3.87
N LEU A 220 13.16 7.76 -2.61
CA LEU A 220 13.18 8.88 -1.69
C LEU A 220 14.17 8.62 -0.55
N GLU A 221 14.98 9.62 -0.23
CA GLU A 221 15.92 9.57 0.89
C GLU A 221 15.14 9.59 2.21
N TRP A 222 15.15 8.47 2.93
CA TRP A 222 14.52 8.34 4.24
C TRP A 222 15.49 7.68 5.23
N ASN A 223 16.02 8.50 6.15
CA ASN A 223 17.06 8.12 7.09
C ASN A 223 16.66 8.55 8.52
N PRO A 224 15.69 7.89 9.16
CA PRO A 224 15.23 8.27 10.49
C PRO A 224 16.32 7.99 11.53
N ASN A 225 16.42 8.86 12.54
CA ASN A 225 17.31 8.63 13.69
C ASN A 225 16.65 7.76 14.78
N THR A 226 15.75 6.87 14.39
CA THR A 226 14.94 6.04 15.30
C THR A 226 15.54 4.65 15.43
N PRO A 227 16.06 4.25 16.61
CA PRO A 227 16.62 2.92 16.81
C PRO A 227 15.60 1.82 16.51
N GLY A 228 16.01 0.83 15.70
CA GLY A 228 15.16 -0.31 15.34
C GLY A 228 14.31 -0.11 14.08
N ALA A 229 14.31 1.08 13.46
CA ALA A 229 13.67 1.28 12.16
C ALA A 229 14.33 0.36 11.12
N GLN A 230 13.51 -0.41 10.38
CA GLN A 230 14.05 -1.40 9.44
C GLN A 230 14.57 -0.70 8.19
N HIS A 231 15.80 -1.02 7.81
CA HIS A 231 16.48 -0.36 6.69
C HIS A 231 15.76 -0.54 5.35
N ARG A 232 15.03 -1.66 5.19
CA ARG A 232 14.22 -1.97 4.00
C ARG A 232 13.01 -1.06 3.82
N TRP A 233 12.54 -0.39 4.88
CA TRP A 233 11.37 0.50 4.79
C TRP A 233 11.65 1.79 4.04
N LYS A 234 12.93 2.16 3.84
CA LYS A 234 13.30 3.32 3.02
C LYS A 234 12.71 3.25 1.62
N ASP A 235 12.70 2.05 1.02
CA ASP A 235 12.25 1.86 -0.36
C ASP A 235 10.73 2.06 -0.46
N LEU A 236 9.97 1.83 0.62
CA LEU A 236 8.51 2.00 0.66
C LEU A 236 8.08 3.47 0.56
N PHE A 237 8.92 4.44 0.96
CA PHE A 237 8.59 5.86 0.81
C PHE A 237 8.48 6.29 -0.66
N ALA A 238 9.08 5.56 -1.62
CA ALA A 238 8.90 5.83 -3.03
C ALA A 238 7.42 5.82 -3.46
N LYS A 239 6.53 5.10 -2.74
CA LYS A 239 5.06 5.13 -2.90
C LYS A 239 4.48 6.55 -2.93
N LEU A 240 5.08 7.51 -2.24
CA LEU A 240 4.57 8.89 -2.25
C LEU A 240 4.55 9.48 -3.66
N ASN A 241 5.46 9.04 -4.55
CA ASN A 241 5.47 9.46 -5.95
C ASN A 241 4.24 9.00 -6.75
N MET A 242 3.44 8.05 -6.26
CA MET A 242 2.17 7.68 -6.90
C MET A 242 1.16 8.83 -6.93
N TRP A 243 1.26 9.81 -6.02
CA TRP A 243 0.40 11.01 -6.08
C TRP A 243 0.69 11.89 -7.31
N LYS A 244 1.81 11.70 -7.99
CA LYS A 244 2.15 12.42 -9.22
C LYS A 244 1.51 11.83 -10.48
N GLU A 245 0.84 10.69 -10.37
CA GLU A 245 0.23 9.95 -11.48
C GLU A 245 -1.11 10.57 -11.92
N THR A 246 -1.10 11.87 -12.23
CA THR A 246 -2.29 12.71 -12.48
C THR A 246 -3.00 12.41 -13.80
N GLU A 247 -2.54 11.43 -14.57
CA GLU A 247 -3.30 10.90 -15.71
C GLU A 247 -4.53 10.11 -15.27
N PHE A 248 -4.53 9.59 -14.03
CA PHE A 248 -5.65 8.91 -13.40
C PHE A 248 -6.34 9.82 -12.40
N SER A 249 -7.68 9.78 -12.38
CA SER A 249 -8.45 10.53 -11.38
C SER A 249 -8.48 9.85 -10.01
N ARG A 250 -8.38 8.50 -9.98
CA ARG A 250 -8.20 7.72 -8.76
C ARG A 250 -7.31 6.51 -9.01
N ILE A 251 -6.53 6.16 -8.00
CA ILE A 251 -5.75 4.93 -7.95
C ILE A 251 -6.24 4.10 -6.76
N LEU A 252 -6.49 2.82 -7.00
CA LEU A 252 -6.69 1.81 -5.96
C LEU A 252 -5.38 1.04 -5.82
N PHE A 253 -4.67 1.31 -4.73
CA PHE A 253 -3.41 0.68 -4.43
C PHE A 253 -3.61 -0.55 -3.53
N LEU A 254 -2.96 -1.64 -3.93
CA LEU A 254 -2.85 -2.89 -3.19
C LEU A 254 -1.38 -3.17 -2.89
N ASP A 255 -1.04 -3.40 -1.63
CA ASP A 255 0.26 -3.98 -1.28
C ASP A 255 0.43 -5.34 -1.97
N ALA A 256 1.68 -5.75 -2.17
CA ALA A 256 2.00 -7.00 -2.86
C ALA A 256 1.38 -8.24 -2.16
N ASP A 257 1.02 -8.14 -0.88
CA ASP A 257 0.33 -9.15 -0.07
C ASP A 257 -1.15 -8.82 0.22
N ALA A 258 -1.79 -7.94 -0.55
CA ALA A 258 -3.20 -7.57 -0.43
C ALA A 258 -4.04 -8.16 -1.59
N PHE A 259 -4.47 -9.40 -1.44
CA PHE A 259 -5.08 -10.21 -2.51
C PHE A 259 -6.60 -10.05 -2.61
N PRO A 260 -7.14 -9.56 -3.74
CA PRO A 260 -8.58 -9.56 -4.00
C PRO A 260 -9.11 -10.98 -4.21
N THR A 261 -10.24 -11.30 -3.59
CA THR A 261 -10.95 -12.60 -3.72
C THR A 261 -12.21 -12.50 -4.57
N THR A 262 -12.63 -11.27 -4.86
CA THR A 262 -13.78 -10.90 -5.71
C THR A 262 -13.49 -9.58 -6.42
N ASN A 263 -14.37 -9.14 -7.32
CA ASN A 263 -14.25 -7.85 -7.98
C ASN A 263 -14.46 -6.74 -6.93
N ILE A 264 -13.55 -5.77 -6.94
CA ILE A 264 -13.51 -4.66 -5.99
C ILE A 264 -13.51 -3.31 -6.73
N ASP A 265 -14.10 -3.24 -7.94
CA ASP A 265 -14.22 -1.98 -8.68
C ASP A 265 -15.04 -0.96 -7.87
N ASP A 266 -15.98 -1.43 -7.05
CA ASP A 266 -16.81 -0.60 -6.18
C ASP A 266 -15.98 0.24 -5.17
N MET A 267 -14.79 -0.21 -4.77
CA MET A 267 -13.89 0.55 -3.90
C MET A 267 -13.54 1.91 -4.48
N PHE A 268 -13.45 2.06 -5.80
CA PHE A 268 -13.17 3.35 -6.42
C PHE A 268 -14.19 4.40 -5.99
N GLU A 269 -15.46 4.03 -5.83
CA GLU A 269 -16.56 4.95 -5.47
C GLU A 269 -16.73 5.11 -3.95
N LEU A 270 -16.29 4.14 -3.15
CA LEU A 270 -16.34 4.24 -1.69
C LEU A 270 -15.43 5.34 -1.13
N GLY A 271 -14.35 5.68 -1.85
CA GLY A 271 -13.53 6.84 -1.54
C GLY A 271 -14.28 8.15 -1.82
N VAL A 272 -14.97 8.70 -0.83
CA VAL A 272 -15.72 9.95 -1.03
C VAL A 272 -14.74 11.10 -1.32
N SER A 273 -15.07 11.91 -2.33
CA SER A 273 -14.32 13.15 -2.59
C SER A 273 -14.63 14.16 -1.50
N GLN A 274 -13.60 14.64 -0.84
CA GLN A 274 -13.65 15.53 0.30
C GLN A 274 -12.94 16.84 -0.01
N HIS A 275 -13.34 17.91 0.68
CA HIS A 275 -12.54 19.12 0.79
C HIS A 275 -11.77 19.09 2.10
N CYS A 276 -10.59 19.72 2.13
CA CYS A 276 -9.87 19.85 3.39
C CYS A 276 -10.69 20.62 4.44
N LEU A 277 -10.44 20.35 5.71
CA LEU A 277 -10.96 21.10 6.84
C LEU A 277 -10.11 22.34 7.07
N GLY A 278 -10.50 23.46 6.46
CA GLY A 278 -9.72 24.71 6.52
C GLY A 278 -9.40 25.21 7.93
N SER A 279 -10.24 24.92 8.92
CA SER A 279 -10.01 25.26 10.33
C SER A 279 -8.88 24.49 11.00
N ASN A 280 -8.46 23.36 10.40
CA ASN A 280 -7.46 22.45 10.95
C ASN A 280 -6.17 22.48 10.12
N LEU A 281 -6.02 23.45 9.20
CA LEU A 281 -4.80 23.64 8.43
C LEU A 281 -3.66 24.06 9.36
N GLU A 282 -2.56 23.33 9.26
CA GLU A 282 -1.32 23.57 9.99
C GLU A 282 -0.24 24.12 9.04
N PRO A 283 0.87 24.70 9.54
CA PRO A 283 1.97 25.18 8.70
C PRO A 283 2.49 24.13 7.69
N ASP A 284 2.40 22.85 8.04
CA ASP A 284 2.81 21.71 7.20
C ASP A 284 1.90 21.48 5.98
N ASP A 285 0.74 22.13 5.92
CA ASP A 285 -0.25 22.04 4.84
C ASP A 285 -0.11 23.16 3.78
N TYR A 286 0.85 24.07 3.99
CA TYR A 286 1.17 25.15 3.07
C TYR A 286 2.42 24.80 2.27
N LEU A 287 2.39 25.12 0.98
CA LEU A 287 3.54 24.98 0.09
C LEU A 287 4.48 26.18 0.21
N LEU A 288 5.65 26.10 -0.42
CA LEU A 288 6.68 27.14 -0.40
C LEU A 288 6.19 28.51 -0.93
N ASP A 289 5.17 28.53 -1.79
CA ASP A 289 4.54 29.74 -2.30
C ASP A 289 3.54 30.37 -1.32
N GLY A 290 3.35 29.77 -0.14
CA GLY A 290 2.42 30.22 0.90
C GLY A 290 0.96 29.82 0.64
N SER A 291 0.67 29.02 -0.40
CA SER A 291 -0.68 28.55 -0.69
C SER A 291 -1.01 27.23 0.03
N PRO A 292 -2.24 27.04 0.55
CA PRO A 292 -2.63 25.78 1.18
C PRO A 292 -2.89 24.70 0.12
N VAL A 293 -2.57 23.44 0.43
CA VAL A 293 -2.77 22.27 -0.46
C VAL A 293 -4.26 21.92 -0.65
N CYS A 294 -5.15 22.61 0.07
CA CYS A 294 -6.59 22.37 0.13
C CYS A 294 -7.32 22.40 -1.22
N GLU A 295 -7.35 21.26 -1.91
CA GLU A 295 -8.16 21.00 -3.10
C GLU A 295 -9.01 19.73 -2.89
N PRO A 296 -10.00 19.45 -3.75
CA PRO A 296 -10.77 18.21 -3.66
C PRO A 296 -9.82 17.00 -3.69
N TYR A 297 -9.93 16.12 -2.70
CA TYR A 297 -9.09 14.94 -2.58
C TYR A 297 -9.92 13.70 -2.26
N VAL A 298 -9.37 12.54 -2.58
CA VAL A 298 -9.82 11.23 -2.10
C VAL A 298 -8.64 10.61 -1.38
N PHE A 299 -8.90 10.10 -0.18
CA PHE A 299 -8.00 9.18 0.52
C PHE A 299 -8.86 8.29 1.40
N ALA A 300 -8.88 7.00 1.11
CA ALA A 300 -9.71 6.03 1.79
C ALA A 300 -8.97 4.72 2.02
N GLY A 301 -9.20 4.07 3.15
CA GLY A 301 -8.60 2.79 3.48
C GLY A 301 -9.29 2.14 4.67
N VAL A 302 -8.88 0.91 4.99
CA VAL A 302 -9.48 0.17 6.11
C VAL A 302 -8.86 0.61 7.43
N PRO A 303 -9.64 0.84 8.50
CA PRO A 303 -9.11 1.15 9.82
C PRO A 303 -8.18 0.05 10.35
N GLN A 304 -6.96 0.43 10.78
CA GLN A 304 -5.97 -0.45 11.41
C GLN A 304 -6.44 -0.99 12.77
N ASN A 305 -7.35 -0.29 13.44
CA ASN A 305 -8.08 -0.81 14.59
C ASN A 305 -9.52 -0.27 14.53
N PRO A 306 -10.48 -1.04 14.01
CA PRO A 306 -11.86 -0.58 13.86
C PRO A 306 -12.55 -0.33 15.21
N PHE A 307 -12.02 -0.89 16.30
CA PHE A 307 -12.58 -0.75 17.65
C PHE A 307 -11.97 0.43 18.44
N ASN A 308 -10.97 1.11 17.88
CA ASN A 308 -10.39 2.30 18.52
C ASN A 308 -11.02 3.56 17.94
N GLU A 309 -12.10 4.03 18.58
CA GLU A 309 -12.81 5.24 18.15
C GLU A 309 -11.94 6.51 18.17
N THR A 310 -10.91 6.54 19.02
CA THR A 310 -10.05 7.72 19.22
C THR A 310 -8.87 7.80 18.25
N ASN A 311 -8.47 6.67 17.67
CA ASN A 311 -7.34 6.57 16.75
C ASN A 311 -7.67 5.62 15.61
N ARG A 312 -8.52 6.12 14.70
CA ARG A 312 -8.96 5.40 13.49
C ARG A 312 -7.96 5.57 12.35
N ASN A 313 -6.69 5.36 12.66
CA ASN A 313 -5.63 5.24 11.66
C ASN A 313 -6.00 4.18 10.64
N ILE A 314 -5.62 4.39 9.39
CA ILE A 314 -5.86 3.44 8.31
C ILE A 314 -4.65 2.54 8.09
N ASN A 315 -4.94 1.34 7.62
CA ASN A 315 -3.99 0.47 6.94
C ASN A 315 -3.85 0.96 5.49
N VAL A 316 -2.61 1.02 5.00
CA VAL A 316 -2.28 1.59 3.68
C VAL A 316 -1.92 0.52 2.65
N GLY A 317 -2.21 -0.76 2.94
CA GLY A 317 -2.04 -1.86 1.99
C GLY A 317 -3.25 -2.16 1.13
N SER A 318 -4.40 -1.53 1.41
CA SER A 318 -5.53 -1.45 0.48
C SER A 318 -6.16 -0.08 0.62
N MET A 319 -5.91 0.81 -0.33
CA MET A 319 -6.32 2.21 -0.26
C MET A 319 -6.73 2.77 -1.61
N VAL A 320 -7.64 3.74 -1.60
CA VAL A 320 -8.04 4.53 -2.77
C VAL A 320 -7.65 5.97 -2.55
N PHE A 321 -6.99 6.59 -3.53
CA PHE A 321 -6.62 7.99 -3.45
C PHE A 321 -6.73 8.69 -4.80
N SER A 322 -6.88 10.01 -4.77
CA SER A 322 -6.79 10.85 -5.96
C SER A 322 -5.36 11.39 -6.11
N PRO A 323 -4.66 11.09 -7.21
CA PRO A 323 -3.40 11.74 -7.53
C PRO A 323 -3.56 13.26 -7.63
N SER A 324 -2.56 13.98 -7.14
CA SER A 324 -2.52 15.44 -7.10
C SER A 324 -1.06 15.89 -6.96
N GLU A 325 -0.63 16.80 -7.83
CA GLU A 325 0.71 17.41 -7.75
C GLU A 325 0.89 18.21 -6.45
N ARG A 326 -0.17 18.89 -5.96
CA ARG A 326 -0.09 19.69 -4.73
C ARG A 326 -0.02 18.80 -3.49
N MET A 327 -0.82 17.73 -3.45
CA MET A 327 -0.76 16.74 -2.39
C MET A 327 0.57 15.98 -2.42
N HIS A 328 1.08 15.63 -3.61
CA HIS A 328 2.42 15.06 -3.77
C HIS A 328 3.50 15.95 -3.14
N GLN A 329 3.51 17.24 -3.48
CA GLN A 329 4.46 18.20 -2.90
C GLN A 329 4.33 18.30 -1.37
N ARG A 330 3.10 18.32 -0.84
CA ARG A 330 2.84 18.27 0.61
C ARG A 330 3.44 17.03 1.26
N LEU A 331 3.23 15.86 0.67
CA LEU A 331 3.76 14.61 1.21
C LEU A 331 5.29 14.62 1.16
N LEU A 332 5.90 15.10 0.07
CA LEU A 332 7.36 15.17 -0.07
C LEU A 332 8.03 16.16 0.89
N GLN A 333 7.41 17.30 1.21
CA GLN A 333 7.98 18.21 2.21
C GLN A 333 7.84 17.69 3.65
N ASN A 334 6.90 16.77 3.89
CA ASN A 334 6.54 16.31 5.23
C ASN A 334 7.19 14.98 5.61
N TYR A 335 7.45 14.07 4.67
CA TYR A 335 7.97 12.73 5.00
C TYR A 335 9.36 12.75 5.64
N VAL A 336 10.14 13.81 5.47
CA VAL A 336 11.45 13.97 6.12
C VAL A 336 11.34 14.31 7.62
N LYS A 337 10.16 14.69 8.11
CA LYS A 337 9.89 15.11 9.51
C LYS A 337 9.67 13.89 10.41
N THR A 338 10.71 13.08 10.53
CA THR A 338 10.71 11.76 11.21
C THR A 338 10.41 11.81 12.71
N ASP A 339 10.38 13.00 13.31
CA ASP A 339 9.94 13.28 14.68
C ASP A 339 8.41 13.36 14.83
N ARG A 340 7.67 13.44 13.72
CA ARG A 340 6.21 13.66 13.70
C ARG A 340 5.38 12.40 13.62
N TYR A 341 5.99 11.25 13.34
CA TYR A 341 5.29 9.98 13.16
C TYR A 341 6.15 8.81 13.63
N ASP A 342 5.50 7.68 13.90
CA ASP A 342 6.18 6.47 14.35
C ASP A 342 6.96 5.80 13.21
N CYS A 343 8.26 6.04 13.14
CA CYS A 343 9.14 5.43 12.15
C CYS A 343 9.24 3.89 12.27
N MET A 344 8.66 3.28 13.31
CA MET A 344 8.56 1.83 13.48
C MET A 344 7.41 1.19 12.68
N MET A 345 6.64 1.98 11.93
CA MET A 345 5.53 1.50 11.09
C MET A 345 5.67 1.98 9.63
N ALA A 346 6.91 2.08 9.13
CA ALA A 346 7.22 2.46 7.75
C ALA A 346 6.46 3.72 7.28
N GLU A 347 5.99 3.75 6.03
CA GLU A 347 5.19 4.83 5.45
C GLU A 347 3.76 4.89 5.99
N GLN A 348 3.25 3.81 6.60
CA GLN A 348 1.89 3.77 7.15
C GLN A 348 1.69 4.81 8.26
N ALA A 349 2.62 4.91 9.22
CA ALA A 349 2.52 5.93 10.27
C ALA A 349 2.61 7.35 9.70
N PHE A 350 3.44 7.55 8.67
CA PHE A 350 3.53 8.84 7.99
C PHE A 350 2.19 9.22 7.34
N LEU A 351 1.59 8.33 6.55
CA LEU A 351 0.29 8.56 5.92
C LEU A 351 -0.82 8.75 6.96
N ASN A 352 -0.77 8.04 8.08
CA ASN A 352 -1.69 8.26 9.20
C ASN A 352 -1.57 9.64 9.82
N TRP A 353 -0.37 10.21 9.92
CA TRP A 353 -0.20 11.60 10.34
C TRP A 353 -0.76 12.56 9.28
N GLN A 354 -0.43 12.35 8.01
CA GLN A 354 -0.84 13.25 6.92
C GLN A 354 -2.35 13.28 6.67
N PHE A 355 -3.04 12.19 6.98
CA PHE A 355 -4.49 12.02 6.79
C PHE A 355 -5.24 11.69 8.10
N ALA A 356 -4.72 12.19 9.22
CA ALA A 356 -5.26 11.91 10.54
C ALA A 356 -6.74 12.35 10.66
N PRO A 357 -7.58 11.64 11.44
CA PRO A 357 -8.99 12.01 11.63
C PRO A 357 -9.24 13.43 12.13
N GLN A 358 -8.29 14.00 12.89
CA GLN A 358 -8.37 15.36 13.42
C GLN A 358 -7.58 16.40 12.62
N GLY A 359 -6.86 15.97 11.58
CA GLY A 359 -6.09 16.87 10.72
C GLY A 359 -6.96 17.58 9.67
N ALA A 360 -6.32 18.38 8.81
CA ALA A 360 -7.00 19.04 7.70
C ALA A 360 -7.49 18.08 6.60
N PHE A 361 -6.94 16.87 6.52
CA PHE A 361 -7.22 15.92 5.44
C PHE A 361 -7.64 14.54 5.97
N PRO A 362 -8.72 14.40 6.73
CA PRO A 362 -9.12 13.11 7.28
C PRO A 362 -9.38 12.05 6.18
N ALA A 363 -8.95 10.82 6.45
CA ALA A 363 -9.24 9.67 5.58
C ALA A 363 -10.70 9.22 5.68
N THR A 364 -11.28 8.78 4.55
CA THR A 364 -12.52 8.00 4.54
C THR A 364 -12.26 6.57 4.99
N GLN A 365 -13.11 6.03 5.86
CA GLN A 365 -12.95 4.67 6.39
C GLN A 365 -13.74 3.68 5.55
N LEU A 366 -13.06 2.62 5.12
CA LEU A 366 -13.67 1.50 4.40
C LEU A 366 -13.97 0.34 5.35
N ASP A 367 -14.94 -0.50 4.96
CA ASP A 367 -15.27 -1.71 5.70
C ASP A 367 -14.10 -2.70 5.73
N ARG A 368 -14.01 -3.48 6.82
CA ARG A 368 -12.97 -4.50 7.03
C ARG A 368 -12.83 -5.48 5.86
N ALA A 369 -13.93 -5.77 5.15
CA ALA A 369 -13.92 -6.66 4.01
C ALA A 369 -12.95 -6.21 2.90
N TYR A 370 -12.65 -4.92 2.75
CA TYR A 370 -11.78 -4.37 1.69
C TYR A 370 -10.29 -4.37 2.01
N GLY A 371 -9.88 -4.96 3.13
CA GLY A 371 -8.49 -4.98 3.58
C GLY A 371 -8.37 -5.70 4.92
N GLY A 372 -8.80 -6.95 4.95
CA GLY A 372 -8.74 -7.79 6.14
C GLY A 372 -7.30 -8.17 6.45
N PHE A 373 -6.57 -7.29 7.14
CA PHE A 373 -5.24 -7.59 7.68
C PHE A 373 -5.38 -8.49 8.91
N PHE A 374 -4.43 -9.42 9.08
CA PHE A 374 -4.49 -10.52 10.03
C PHE A 374 -5.87 -11.23 10.04
N PRO A 375 -6.26 -11.87 8.92
CA PRO A 375 -7.53 -12.59 8.83
C PRO A 375 -7.69 -13.63 9.94
N GLN A 376 -8.92 -13.81 10.42
CA GLN A 376 -9.28 -14.86 11.38
C GLN A 376 -9.89 -16.07 10.67
N GLU A 377 -9.92 -17.23 11.34
CA GLU A 377 -10.46 -18.48 10.78
C GLU A 377 -11.93 -18.37 10.36
N ASP A 378 -12.73 -17.59 11.08
CA ASP A 378 -14.14 -17.40 10.77
C ASP A 378 -14.38 -16.36 9.65
N GLU A 379 -13.32 -15.78 9.08
CA GLU A 379 -13.41 -14.78 8.00
C GLU A 379 -13.24 -15.39 6.59
N GLU A 380 -13.09 -16.71 6.48
CA GLU A 380 -13.07 -17.41 5.20
C GLU A 380 -14.33 -17.06 4.39
N GLY A 381 -14.12 -16.57 3.15
CA GLY A 381 -15.21 -16.17 2.26
C GLY A 381 -15.90 -14.85 2.61
N LYS A 382 -15.50 -14.14 3.67
CA LYS A 382 -16.09 -12.84 4.07
C LYS A 382 -15.27 -11.64 3.60
N LEU A 383 -13.97 -11.81 3.38
CA LEU A 383 -13.06 -10.74 2.96
C LEU A 383 -13.04 -10.62 1.43
N LYS A 384 -13.22 -9.40 0.93
CA LYS A 384 -13.02 -9.04 -0.48
C LYS A 384 -11.54 -8.85 -0.82
N VAL A 385 -10.74 -8.40 0.14
CA VAL A 385 -9.27 -8.31 0.06
C VAL A 385 -8.67 -8.94 1.31
N ILE A 386 -7.82 -9.95 1.11
CA ILE A 386 -7.05 -10.59 2.18
C ILE A 386 -5.67 -9.93 2.21
N HIS A 387 -5.33 -9.27 3.31
CA HIS A 387 -4.04 -8.61 3.48
C HIS A 387 -3.15 -9.42 4.42
N GLU A 388 -2.46 -10.41 3.84
CA GLU A 388 -1.56 -11.33 4.54
C GLU A 388 -0.61 -11.98 3.52
N LYS A 389 0.57 -12.39 3.96
CA LYS A 389 1.56 -13.11 3.14
C LYS A 389 1.10 -14.55 2.94
N LEU A 390 0.07 -14.75 2.12
CA LEU A 390 -0.58 -16.06 1.93
C LEU A 390 0.39 -17.16 1.51
N TRP A 391 1.48 -16.82 0.81
CA TRP A 391 2.54 -17.76 0.44
C TRP A 391 3.33 -18.34 1.62
N ALA A 392 3.26 -17.68 2.78
CA ALA A 392 3.93 -18.07 4.02
C ALA A 392 2.93 -18.48 5.12
N ASP A 393 1.63 -18.58 4.80
CA ASP A 393 0.59 -18.94 5.77
C ASP A 393 0.30 -20.45 5.74
N ASP A 394 0.27 -21.07 6.92
CA ASP A 394 0.00 -22.51 7.07
C ASP A 394 -1.44 -22.83 7.48
N ARG A 395 -2.28 -21.82 7.72
CA ARG A 395 -3.71 -22.02 8.01
C ARG A 395 -4.41 -22.52 6.76
N MET A 396 -5.25 -23.55 6.94
CA MET A 396 -5.72 -24.37 5.82
C MET A 396 -6.42 -23.58 4.71
N TRP A 397 -7.26 -22.60 5.06
CA TRP A 397 -8.03 -21.87 4.07
C TRP A 397 -7.21 -20.82 3.32
N MET A 398 -6.26 -20.15 3.99
CA MET A 398 -5.37 -19.17 3.34
C MET A 398 -4.34 -19.85 2.44
N LYS A 399 -3.75 -20.96 2.90
CA LYS A 399 -2.86 -21.78 2.09
C LYS A 399 -3.58 -22.32 0.84
N ARG A 400 -4.83 -22.78 1.01
CA ARG A 400 -5.68 -23.21 -0.11
C ARG A 400 -5.96 -22.05 -1.07
N GLU A 401 -6.37 -20.89 -0.56
CA GLU A 401 -6.64 -19.70 -1.39
C GLU A 401 -5.41 -19.27 -2.19
N TRP A 402 -4.20 -19.32 -1.61
CA TRP A 402 -2.95 -19.08 -2.33
C TRP A 402 -2.71 -20.11 -3.44
N LEU A 403 -2.69 -21.39 -3.09
CA LEU A 403 -2.33 -22.46 -4.02
C LEU A 403 -3.35 -22.62 -5.15
N THR A 404 -4.65 -22.51 -4.86
CA THR A 404 -5.70 -22.59 -5.88
C THR A 404 -5.59 -21.45 -6.89
N GLN A 405 -5.44 -20.21 -6.43
CA GLN A 405 -5.31 -19.07 -7.35
C GLN A 405 -3.97 -19.05 -8.08
N TRP A 406 -2.92 -19.59 -7.47
CA TRP A 406 -1.64 -19.82 -8.16
C TRP A 406 -1.82 -20.81 -9.30
N GLU A 407 -2.43 -21.97 -9.04
CA GLU A 407 -2.67 -22.99 -10.07
C GLU A 407 -3.54 -22.46 -11.21
N GLU A 408 -4.64 -21.77 -10.90
CA GLU A 408 -5.52 -21.15 -11.90
C GLU A 408 -4.77 -20.10 -12.75
N MET A 409 -3.88 -19.31 -12.15
CA MET A 409 -3.02 -18.38 -12.88
C MET A 409 -2.09 -19.10 -13.86
N ILE A 410 -1.42 -20.17 -13.42
CA ILE A 410 -0.49 -20.94 -14.27
C ILE A 410 -1.24 -21.58 -15.44
N GLN A 411 -2.39 -22.19 -15.18
CA GLN A 411 -3.27 -22.76 -16.21
C GLN A 411 -3.70 -21.69 -17.21
N PHE A 412 -4.08 -20.50 -16.73
CA PHE A 412 -4.50 -19.41 -17.60
C PHE A 412 -3.35 -18.83 -18.44
N TYR A 413 -2.20 -18.51 -17.83
CA TYR A 413 -1.04 -17.95 -18.55
C TYR A 413 -0.48 -18.89 -19.62
N THR A 414 -0.70 -20.20 -19.49
CA THR A 414 -0.28 -21.20 -20.48
C THR A 414 -1.38 -21.56 -21.48
N SER A 415 -2.56 -20.95 -21.38
CA SER A 415 -3.71 -21.22 -22.23
C SER A 415 -3.67 -20.43 -23.56
N PRO A 416 -4.28 -20.96 -24.64
CA PRO A 416 -4.49 -20.19 -25.86
C PRO A 416 -5.29 -18.91 -25.64
N ALA A 417 -6.27 -18.92 -24.73
CA ALA A 417 -7.13 -17.78 -24.43
C ALA A 417 -6.33 -16.57 -23.90
N PHE A 418 -5.31 -16.81 -23.07
CA PHE A 418 -4.42 -15.73 -22.61
C PHE A 418 -3.58 -15.18 -23.77
N LEU A 419 -2.99 -16.06 -24.59
CA LEU A 419 -2.19 -15.64 -25.75
C LEU A 419 -3.02 -14.80 -26.73
N GLU A 420 -4.24 -15.25 -27.04
CA GLU A 420 -5.19 -14.52 -27.89
C GLU A 420 -5.56 -13.16 -27.28
N SER A 421 -5.87 -13.13 -25.98
CA SER A 421 -6.23 -11.89 -25.27
C SER A 421 -5.09 -10.86 -25.24
N ARG A 422 -3.84 -11.32 -25.14
CA ARG A 422 -2.66 -10.46 -25.18
C ARG A 422 -2.36 -10.00 -26.61
N ALA A 423 -2.44 -10.89 -27.60
CA ALA A 423 -2.19 -10.60 -29.01
C ALA A 423 -3.25 -9.68 -29.65
N ALA A 424 -4.53 -9.78 -29.25
CA ALA A 424 -5.63 -8.97 -29.78
C ALA A 424 -5.50 -7.46 -29.49
N SER A 425 -4.54 -7.06 -28.65
CA SER A 425 -4.15 -5.66 -28.44
C SER A 425 -3.38 -5.04 -29.62
N LEU A 426 -2.99 -5.87 -30.59
CA LEU A 426 -2.60 -5.55 -31.96
C LEU A 426 -3.84 -5.73 -32.84
N GLY A 427 -4.31 -4.68 -33.52
CA GLY A 427 -5.41 -4.76 -34.48
C GLY A 427 -5.06 -5.58 -35.74
N LEU A 428 -4.80 -6.87 -35.57
CA LEU A 428 -4.36 -7.82 -36.59
C LEU A 428 -5.36 -8.98 -36.73
N PHE A 429 -6.65 -8.66 -36.75
CA PHE A 429 -7.69 -9.55 -37.29
C PHE A 429 -8.74 -8.74 -38.08
N GLU A 430 -8.27 -7.80 -38.91
CA GLU A 430 -9.00 -7.43 -40.12
C GLU A 430 -8.27 -8.03 -41.32
N THR A 431 -9.02 -8.74 -42.16
CA THR A 431 -8.64 -9.40 -43.43
C THR A 431 -8.05 -10.81 -43.37
N LEU A 432 -8.89 -11.79 -43.05
CA LEU A 432 -8.94 -13.06 -43.79
C LEU A 432 -10.38 -13.62 -43.74
N GLU A 433 -11.26 -13.03 -44.55
CA GLU A 433 -12.38 -13.72 -45.21
C GLU A 433 -12.75 -12.97 -46.51
#